data_AF-A0A7K4GVI0-F1
#
_entry.id   AF-A0A7K4GVI0-F1
#
_cell.length_a   1.000
_cell.length_b   1.000
_cell.length_c   1.000
_cell.angle_alpha   90.00
_cell.angle_beta   90.00
_cell.angle_gamma   90.00
#
_symmetry.space_group_name_H-M   'P 1'
#
loop_
_entity.id
_entity.type
_entity.pdbx_description
1 polymer ?
#
loop_
_entity_poly.entity_id
_entity_poly.type
_entity_poly.pdbx_seq_one_letter_code
_entity_poly.pdbx_strand_id
1 'polypeptide(L)'
;MEFINNHPIIDVDKKKEIEFTFDGKSLIGFKGMVISSALFLNNIKVFGQHVKDRSPQGIFCANGQCSQCNVIVDGVPVKACMTLLTEGMTIESCNGLPDLPPEDDRVEVRDVNIIKTEVLVIGGGPAGLSATKILGENNISVILVDDKAKLGGKLVLQTHKFFGSQKDVYAGTRGIEIGKILGEIVLNLESVKVWVNSIILAIFSDGLVGIIKDMEEYALIKTKYLLIATGAREKMLIFPGNTLPGVYGAGAFQTLINRDLVKAAERIFIVGGGNVGLIAGYHAIQAGIKVVGLVEALPKCGGYKVHEDKLKMLGVPIYTNHTVISANGQNELESVTIGKLTDSWNVEPGSEKTFACDTLLIAVGLDPVDEFYHKARQFNMKVWVAGDAQE
;
A
#
# COMPACT_ATOMS: atom_id res chain seq x y z
N MET A 1 6.61 14.85 -13.18
CA MET A 1 7.00 13.56 -12.61
C MET A 1 8.19 13.01 -13.36
N GLU A 2 9.10 12.40 -12.61
CA GLU A 2 10.36 11.87 -13.13
C GLU A 2 10.72 10.59 -12.40
N PHE A 3 11.54 9.76 -13.04
CA PHE A 3 12.15 8.61 -12.38
C PHE A 3 13.30 9.07 -11.50
N ILE A 4 13.34 8.57 -10.27
CA ILE A 4 14.39 8.90 -9.30
C ILE A 4 15.64 8.09 -9.67
N ASN A 5 16.50 8.72 -10.46
CA ASN A 5 17.77 8.13 -10.92
C ASN A 5 18.87 8.13 -9.86
N ASN A 6 18.71 8.90 -8.78
CA ASN A 6 19.64 8.95 -7.67
C ASN A 6 18.85 9.09 -6.36
N HIS A 7 18.96 8.12 -5.47
CA HIS A 7 18.29 8.15 -4.17
C HIS A 7 19.35 8.04 -3.05
N PRO A 8 19.31 8.90 -2.01
CA PRO A 8 20.37 8.94 -0.98
C PRO A 8 20.43 7.70 -0.08
N ILE A 9 19.51 6.76 -0.23
CA ILE A 9 19.34 5.59 0.65
C ILE A 9 19.09 4.29 -0.11
N ILE A 10 18.49 4.34 -1.30
CA ILE A 10 17.98 3.15 -2.00
C ILE A 10 18.84 2.97 -3.23
N ASP A 11 19.30 1.75 -3.47
CA ASP A 11 20.02 1.41 -4.69
C ASP A 11 19.07 1.47 -5.88
N VAL A 12 19.44 2.26 -6.88
CA VAL A 12 18.66 2.45 -8.10
C VAL A 12 19.22 1.55 -9.19
N ASP A 13 18.58 0.40 -9.38
CA ASP A 13 18.94 -0.52 -10.46
C ASP A 13 18.57 0.05 -11.83
N LYS A 14 19.45 -0.13 -12.82
CA LYS A 14 19.11 0.16 -14.22
C LYS A 14 18.02 -0.79 -14.68
N LYS A 15 16.88 -0.24 -15.09
CA LYS A 15 15.77 -1.02 -15.65
C LYS A 15 15.73 -0.89 -17.17
N LYS A 16 15.32 -1.95 -17.86
CA LYS A 16 15.06 -1.91 -19.30
C LYS A 16 13.85 -1.00 -19.54
N GLU A 17 14.07 0.06 -20.31
CA GLU A 17 13.00 0.92 -20.83
C GLU A 17 12.15 0.13 -21.84
N ILE A 18 10.83 0.30 -21.77
CA ILE A 18 9.85 -0.35 -22.65
C ILE A 18 8.78 0.65 -23.06
N GLU A 19 8.24 0.46 -24.26
CA GLU A 19 7.11 1.23 -24.79
C GLU A 19 5.79 0.53 -24.49
N PHE A 20 4.75 1.31 -24.22
CA PHE A 20 3.36 0.86 -24.06
C PHE A 20 2.41 1.98 -24.52
N THR A 21 1.11 1.72 -24.61
CA THR A 21 0.12 2.76 -24.94
C THR A 21 -0.89 2.99 -23.82
N PHE A 22 -1.32 4.24 -23.64
CA PHE A 22 -2.44 4.62 -22.79
C PHE A 22 -3.41 5.52 -23.56
N ASP A 23 -4.67 5.11 -23.73
CA ASP A 23 -5.67 5.82 -24.54
C ASP A 23 -5.14 6.17 -25.95
N GLY A 24 -4.45 5.21 -26.58
CA GLY A 24 -3.86 5.36 -27.91
C GLY A 24 -2.58 6.22 -27.99
N LYS A 25 -2.11 6.78 -26.88
CA LYS A 25 -0.84 7.54 -26.82
C LYS A 25 0.32 6.61 -26.45
N SER A 26 1.40 6.64 -27.23
CA SER A 26 2.64 5.94 -26.87
C SER A 26 3.29 6.62 -25.67
N LEU A 27 3.69 5.79 -24.70
CA LEU A 27 4.31 6.17 -23.43
C LEU A 27 5.51 5.26 -23.14
N ILE A 28 6.37 5.74 -22.25
CA ILE A 28 7.58 5.03 -21.83
C ILE A 28 7.45 4.57 -20.38
N GLY A 29 7.88 3.35 -20.09
CA GLY A 29 7.97 2.82 -18.74
C GLY A 29 9.17 1.90 -18.59
N PHE A 30 9.22 1.18 -17.47
CA PHE A 30 10.28 0.23 -17.17
C PHE A 30 9.71 -1.17 -17.00
N LYS A 31 10.39 -2.17 -17.57
CA LYS A 31 9.97 -3.58 -17.45
C LYS A 31 9.83 -3.98 -15.97
N GLY A 32 8.68 -4.55 -15.62
CA GLY A 32 8.38 -5.01 -14.25
C GLY A 32 7.98 -3.89 -13.27
N MET A 33 7.80 -2.64 -13.72
CA MET A 33 7.08 -1.62 -12.97
C MET A 33 5.57 -1.91 -13.00
N VAL A 34 4.81 -1.49 -12.00
CA VAL A 34 3.33 -1.56 -12.06
C VAL A 34 2.74 -0.45 -12.94
N ILE A 35 1.61 -0.70 -13.60
CA ILE A 35 0.97 0.26 -14.52
C ILE A 35 0.77 1.63 -13.85
N SER A 36 0.28 1.67 -12.61
CA SER A 36 0.03 2.96 -11.93
C SER A 36 1.28 3.83 -11.84
N SER A 37 2.44 3.22 -11.60
CA SER A 37 3.70 3.95 -11.44
C SER A 37 4.23 4.42 -12.79
N ALA A 38 3.99 3.65 -13.86
CA ALA A 38 4.27 4.08 -15.23
C ALA A 38 3.37 5.24 -15.67
N LEU A 39 2.09 5.23 -15.30
CA LEU A 39 1.18 6.36 -15.57
C LEU A 39 1.63 7.61 -14.81
N PHE A 40 1.97 7.49 -13.53
CA PHE A 40 2.52 8.62 -12.75
C PHE A 40 3.84 9.14 -13.34
N LEU A 41 4.74 8.26 -13.80
CA LEU A 41 5.98 8.65 -14.47
C LEU A 41 5.71 9.53 -15.70
N ASN A 42 4.59 9.29 -16.41
CA ASN A 42 4.15 10.05 -17.58
C ASN A 42 3.18 11.20 -17.24
N ASN A 43 3.12 11.64 -15.98
CA ASN A 43 2.23 12.70 -15.49
C ASN A 43 0.72 12.41 -15.65
N ILE A 44 0.33 11.14 -15.66
CA ILE A 44 -1.07 10.72 -15.71
C ILE A 44 -1.51 10.32 -14.31
N LYS A 45 -2.41 11.10 -13.71
CA LYS A 45 -3.02 10.81 -12.39
C LYS A 45 -4.45 10.32 -12.48
N VAL A 46 -5.12 10.58 -13.60
CA VAL A 46 -6.50 10.17 -13.89
C VAL A 46 -6.45 8.88 -14.71
N PHE A 47 -6.96 7.80 -14.15
CA PHE A 47 -6.96 6.46 -14.77
C PHE A 47 -8.32 6.10 -15.36
N GLY A 48 -9.34 6.93 -15.10
CA GLY A 48 -10.71 6.70 -15.56
C GLY A 48 -11.69 7.63 -14.86
N GLN A 49 -12.97 7.32 -15.02
CA GLN A 49 -14.07 8.09 -14.46
C GLN A 49 -15.08 7.19 -13.75
N HIS A 50 -15.56 7.66 -12.62
CA HIS A 50 -16.58 6.94 -11.86
C HIS A 50 -17.91 6.91 -12.63
N VAL A 51 -18.57 5.74 -12.65
CA VAL A 51 -19.75 5.51 -13.49
C VAL A 51 -20.94 6.41 -13.14
N LYS A 52 -21.11 6.76 -11.85
CA LYS A 52 -22.31 7.45 -11.37
C LYS A 52 -22.31 8.95 -11.68
N ASP A 53 -21.16 9.60 -11.50
CA ASP A 53 -21.03 11.06 -11.49
C ASP A 53 -19.91 11.57 -12.39
N ARG A 54 -19.24 10.68 -13.13
CA ARG A 54 -18.11 10.98 -14.01
C ARG A 54 -16.93 11.65 -13.30
N SER A 55 -16.88 11.57 -11.96
CA SER A 55 -15.74 12.09 -11.21
C SER A 55 -14.45 11.36 -11.61
N PRO A 56 -13.33 12.08 -11.76
CA PRO A 56 -12.07 11.48 -12.14
C PRO A 56 -11.59 10.50 -11.05
N GLN A 57 -10.98 9.40 -11.45
CA GLN A 57 -10.47 8.35 -10.55
C GLN A 57 -8.97 8.15 -10.78
N GLY A 58 -8.23 7.84 -9.71
CA GLY A 58 -6.79 7.60 -9.74
C GLY A 58 -6.37 6.57 -8.71
N ILE A 59 -5.18 6.71 -8.14
CA ILE A 59 -4.76 5.84 -7.02
C ILE A 59 -5.34 6.31 -5.69
N PHE A 60 -5.53 5.38 -4.76
CA PHE A 60 -5.73 5.67 -3.34
C PHE A 60 -4.73 4.92 -2.44
N CYS A 61 -4.64 3.58 -2.55
CA CYS A 61 -3.83 2.76 -1.65
C CYS A 61 -2.50 2.23 -2.24
N ALA A 62 -2.40 2.15 -3.57
CA ALA A 62 -1.32 1.48 -4.31
C ALA A 62 -0.93 0.07 -3.78
N ASN A 63 -1.91 -0.69 -3.28
CA ASN A 63 -1.68 -2.00 -2.64
C ASN A 63 -2.78 -3.03 -2.97
N GLY A 64 -3.57 -2.79 -4.02
CA GLY A 64 -4.65 -3.68 -4.46
C GLY A 64 -5.94 -3.65 -3.63
N GLN A 65 -5.96 -2.93 -2.50
CA GLN A 65 -7.06 -2.94 -1.53
C GLN A 65 -8.21 -1.97 -1.88
N CYS A 66 -7.93 -0.90 -2.64
CA CYS A 66 -8.96 0.03 -3.12
C CYS A 66 -9.44 -0.33 -4.55
N SER A 67 -10.47 0.34 -5.05
CA SER A 67 -11.03 0.15 -6.40
C SER A 67 -10.85 1.35 -7.34
N GLN A 68 -10.18 2.43 -6.92
CA GLN A 68 -10.10 3.67 -7.72
C GLN A 68 -9.13 3.56 -8.93
N CYS A 69 -8.11 2.71 -8.84
CA CYS A 69 -7.03 2.66 -9.83
C CYS A 69 -7.28 1.68 -10.98
N ASN A 70 -8.55 1.44 -11.33
CA ASN A 70 -8.87 0.48 -12.38
C ASN A 70 -8.53 1.07 -13.75
N VAL A 71 -7.96 0.23 -14.62
CA VAL A 71 -7.71 0.50 -16.03
C VAL A 71 -8.13 -0.73 -16.84
N ILE A 72 -8.29 -0.58 -18.14
CA ILE A 72 -8.55 -1.70 -19.04
C ILE A 72 -7.24 -2.09 -19.71
N VAL A 73 -6.90 -3.37 -19.67
CA VAL A 73 -5.77 -3.93 -20.41
C VAL A 73 -6.31 -5.04 -21.28
N ASP A 74 -6.18 -4.89 -22.60
CA ASP A 74 -6.66 -5.86 -23.60
C ASP A 74 -8.14 -6.26 -23.38
N GLY A 75 -8.99 -5.27 -23.06
CA GLY A 75 -10.42 -5.47 -22.78
C GLY A 75 -10.75 -5.98 -21.37
N VAL A 76 -9.74 -6.29 -20.54
CA VAL A 76 -9.94 -6.81 -19.18
C VAL A 76 -9.70 -5.72 -18.13
N PRO A 77 -10.63 -5.50 -17.19
CA PRO A 77 -10.41 -4.57 -16.10
C PRO A 77 -9.39 -5.11 -15.10
N VAL A 78 -8.33 -4.33 -14.86
CA VAL A 78 -7.26 -4.69 -13.93
C VAL A 78 -6.96 -3.55 -12.96
N LYS A 79 -6.36 -3.89 -11.82
CA LYS A 79 -5.87 -2.89 -10.87
C LYS A 79 -4.50 -2.39 -11.31
N ALA A 80 -4.42 -1.14 -11.78
CA ALA A 80 -3.17 -0.56 -12.26
C ALA A 80 -2.01 -0.63 -11.24
N CYS A 81 -2.30 -0.60 -9.93
CA CYS A 81 -1.28 -0.67 -8.89
C CYS A 81 -0.73 -2.07 -8.58
N MET A 82 -1.32 -3.12 -9.16
CA MET A 82 -0.92 -4.51 -8.96
C MET A 82 -0.43 -5.17 -10.25
N THR A 83 -0.91 -4.72 -11.41
CA THR A 83 -0.53 -5.29 -12.71
C THR A 83 0.83 -4.76 -13.17
N LEU A 84 1.72 -5.68 -13.53
CA LEU A 84 3.04 -5.37 -14.07
C LEU A 84 2.95 -4.93 -15.53
N LEU A 85 3.75 -3.93 -15.89
CA LEU A 85 3.89 -3.41 -17.24
C LEU A 85 4.73 -4.35 -18.10
N THR A 86 4.25 -4.62 -19.31
CA THR A 86 4.95 -5.38 -20.35
C THR A 86 5.11 -4.54 -21.62
N GLU A 87 6.12 -4.88 -22.42
CA GLU A 87 6.43 -4.20 -23.69
C GLU A 87 5.26 -4.36 -24.67
N GLY A 88 4.82 -3.27 -25.28
CA GLY A 88 3.69 -3.24 -26.22
C GLY A 88 2.31 -3.34 -25.57
N MET A 89 2.20 -3.30 -24.24
CA MET A 89 0.91 -3.37 -23.54
C MET A 89 -0.02 -2.21 -23.98
N THR A 90 -1.28 -2.52 -24.28
CA THR A 90 -2.30 -1.52 -24.59
C THR A 90 -3.19 -1.31 -23.38
N ILE A 91 -3.24 -0.07 -22.90
CA ILE A 91 -3.94 0.31 -21.68
C ILE A 91 -4.95 1.40 -22.03
N GLU A 92 -6.14 1.32 -21.45
CA GLU A 92 -7.19 2.32 -21.63
C GLU A 92 -7.74 2.78 -20.28
N SER A 93 -8.20 4.03 -20.26
CA SER A 93 -8.92 4.59 -19.14
C SER A 93 -10.19 3.79 -18.85
N CYS A 94 -10.43 3.45 -17.58
CA CYS A 94 -11.67 2.79 -17.18
C CYS A 94 -12.81 3.82 -17.06
N ASN A 95 -13.48 4.10 -18.17
CA ASN A 95 -14.53 5.12 -18.27
C ASN A 95 -15.94 4.50 -18.20
N GLY A 96 -16.35 4.11 -16.98
CA GLY A 96 -17.65 3.47 -16.75
C GLY A 96 -17.50 2.02 -16.30
N LEU A 97 -18.49 1.18 -16.62
CA LEU A 97 -18.41 -0.25 -16.35
C LEU A 97 -17.69 -0.94 -17.53
N PRO A 98 -16.68 -1.78 -17.27
CA PRO A 98 -16.06 -2.58 -18.31
C PRO A 98 -17.06 -3.61 -18.84
N ASP A 99 -16.96 -3.90 -20.13
CA ASP A 99 -17.66 -5.04 -20.72
C ASP A 99 -17.00 -6.34 -20.26
N LEU A 100 -17.82 -7.36 -20.02
CA LEU A 100 -17.29 -8.69 -19.75
C LEU A 100 -16.83 -9.32 -21.06
N PRO A 101 -15.69 -10.02 -21.09
CA PRO A 101 -15.33 -10.85 -22.22
C PRO A 101 -16.47 -11.82 -22.55
N PRO A 102 -16.74 -12.11 -23.84
CA PRO A 102 -17.79 -13.03 -24.25
C PRO A 102 -17.45 -14.52 -23.99
N GLU A 103 -16.40 -14.80 -23.21
CA GLU A 103 -16.02 -16.16 -22.83
C GLU A 103 -17.10 -16.80 -21.95
N ASP A 104 -17.71 -17.86 -22.48
CA ASP A 104 -18.69 -18.71 -21.79
C ASP A 104 -18.28 -20.19 -21.88
N ASP A 105 -16.97 -20.42 -21.96
CA ASP A 105 -16.42 -21.77 -22.02
C ASP A 105 -16.71 -22.52 -20.72
N ARG A 106 -17.14 -23.77 -20.85
CA ARG A 106 -17.37 -24.63 -19.69
C ARG A 106 -16.06 -24.85 -18.97
N VAL A 107 -15.99 -24.39 -17.72
CA VAL A 107 -14.87 -24.69 -16.83
C VAL A 107 -14.90 -26.17 -16.47
N GLU A 108 -13.82 -26.89 -16.79
CA GLU A 108 -13.63 -28.26 -16.32
C GLU A 108 -13.39 -28.25 -14.81
N VAL A 109 -14.31 -28.85 -14.05
CA VAL A 109 -14.10 -29.08 -12.62
C VAL A 109 -13.05 -30.19 -12.47
N ARG A 110 -11.95 -29.87 -11.79
CA ARG A 110 -10.85 -30.79 -11.52
C ARG A 110 -10.71 -31.04 -10.03
N ASP A 111 -10.17 -32.19 -9.67
CA ASP A 111 -9.76 -32.46 -8.29
C ASP A 111 -8.68 -31.45 -7.88
N VAL A 112 -8.84 -30.88 -6.68
CA VAL A 112 -7.96 -29.84 -6.17
C VAL A 112 -6.91 -30.46 -5.26
N ASN A 113 -5.65 -30.10 -5.48
CA ASN A 113 -4.54 -30.56 -4.66
C ASN A 113 -4.68 -30.05 -3.21
N ILE A 114 -4.55 -30.96 -2.23
CA ILE A 114 -4.58 -30.62 -0.81
C ILE A 114 -3.17 -30.70 -0.23
N ILE A 115 -2.62 -29.54 0.09
CA ILE A 115 -1.29 -29.39 0.68
C ILE A 115 -1.42 -29.32 2.21
N LYS A 116 -0.55 -30.04 2.93
CA LYS A 116 -0.58 -30.11 4.39
C LYS A 116 0.57 -29.33 5.00
N THR A 117 0.30 -28.64 6.10
CA THR A 117 1.31 -27.98 6.95
C THR A 117 0.89 -28.04 8.42
N GLU A 118 1.81 -27.83 9.35
CA GLU A 118 1.44 -27.67 10.76
C GLU A 118 0.92 -26.26 11.04
N VAL A 119 1.64 -25.25 10.55
CA VAL A 119 1.25 -23.85 10.68
C VAL A 119 1.16 -23.21 9.29
N LEU A 120 0.07 -22.48 9.07
CA LEU A 120 -0.08 -21.59 7.93
C LEU A 120 0.00 -20.15 8.45
N VAL A 121 1.00 -19.41 7.98
CA VAL A 121 1.17 -17.98 8.26
C VAL A 121 0.73 -17.20 7.03
N ILE A 122 -0.21 -16.27 7.19
CA ILE A 122 -0.75 -15.45 6.10
C ILE A 122 -0.22 -14.02 6.28
N GLY A 123 0.67 -13.59 5.40
CA GLY A 123 1.33 -12.28 5.40
C GLY A 123 2.82 -12.36 5.71
N GLY A 124 3.67 -12.04 4.73
CA GLY A 124 5.13 -11.96 4.80
C GLY A 124 5.66 -10.60 5.24
N GLY A 125 4.89 -9.87 6.05
CA GLY A 125 5.32 -8.66 6.74
C GLY A 125 6.17 -8.93 7.99
N PRO A 126 6.57 -7.89 8.74
CA PRO A 126 7.43 -8.05 9.92
C PRO A 126 6.88 -9.03 10.97
N ALA A 127 5.57 -8.98 11.24
CA ALA A 127 4.92 -9.89 12.18
C ALA A 127 4.99 -11.36 11.71
N GLY A 128 4.58 -11.63 10.47
CA GLY A 128 4.59 -12.98 9.92
C GLY A 128 6.00 -13.54 9.72
N LEU A 129 6.96 -12.72 9.30
CA LEU A 129 8.37 -13.12 9.19
C LEU A 129 8.97 -13.44 10.56
N SER A 130 8.71 -12.61 11.57
CA SER A 130 9.25 -12.83 12.93
C SER A 130 8.68 -14.12 13.53
N ALA A 131 7.38 -14.37 13.37
CA ALA A 131 6.75 -15.60 13.82
C ALA A 131 7.28 -16.82 13.07
N THR A 132 7.38 -16.73 11.73
CA THR A 132 7.88 -17.82 10.88
C THR A 132 9.33 -18.17 11.22
N LYS A 133 10.18 -17.18 11.46
CA LYS A 133 11.57 -17.38 11.92
C LYS A 133 11.58 -18.23 13.20
N ILE A 134 10.83 -17.84 14.23
CA ILE A 134 10.80 -18.56 15.51
C ILE A 134 10.28 -20.00 15.33
N LEU A 135 9.20 -20.18 14.58
CA LEU A 135 8.61 -21.49 14.30
C LEU A 135 9.59 -22.39 13.53
N GLY A 136 10.21 -21.86 12.49
CA GLY A 136 11.14 -22.60 11.64
C GLY A 136 12.45 -22.96 12.33
N GLU A 137 13.00 -22.08 13.19
CA GLU A 137 14.17 -22.37 14.05
C GLU A 137 13.88 -23.51 15.04
N ASN A 138 12.61 -23.78 15.35
CA ASN A 138 12.16 -24.91 16.17
C ASN A 138 11.72 -26.12 15.32
N ASN A 139 12.06 -26.15 14.02
CA ASN A 139 11.75 -27.23 13.08
C ASN A 139 10.25 -27.54 12.91
N ILE A 140 9.38 -26.57 13.17
CA ILE A 140 7.94 -26.72 12.92
C ILE A 140 7.68 -26.52 11.43
N SER A 141 6.88 -27.39 10.80
CA SER A 141 6.52 -27.24 9.39
C SER A 141 5.62 -26.02 9.19
N VAL A 142 6.13 -25.02 8.46
CA VAL A 142 5.40 -23.78 8.17
C VAL A 142 5.24 -23.58 6.67
N ILE A 143 4.07 -23.11 6.28
CA ILE A 143 3.86 -22.46 4.99
C ILE A 143 3.60 -20.99 5.29
N LEU A 144 4.44 -20.10 4.76
CA LEU A 144 4.25 -18.65 4.78
C LEU A 144 3.75 -18.21 3.40
N VAL A 145 2.63 -17.49 3.37
CA VAL A 145 2.02 -17.00 2.13
C VAL A 145 1.99 -15.48 2.12
N ASP A 146 2.39 -14.86 1.01
CA ASP A 146 2.29 -13.43 0.77
C ASP A 146 1.82 -13.15 -0.67
N ASP A 147 0.95 -12.15 -0.83
CA ASP A 147 0.37 -11.79 -2.12
C ASP A 147 1.26 -10.87 -2.96
N LYS A 148 2.44 -10.47 -2.43
CA LYS A 148 3.44 -9.66 -3.11
C LYS A 148 4.60 -10.52 -3.58
N ALA A 149 5.36 -9.99 -4.54
CA ALA A 149 6.53 -10.66 -5.13
C ALA A 149 7.75 -10.74 -4.20
N LYS A 150 7.78 -9.97 -3.11
CA LYS A 150 8.90 -9.90 -2.17
C LYS A 150 8.38 -9.85 -0.73
N LEU A 151 9.10 -10.53 0.16
CA LEU A 151 8.88 -10.47 1.60
C LEU A 151 9.26 -9.10 2.18
N GLY A 152 8.80 -8.84 3.41
CA GLY A 152 9.10 -7.65 4.20
C GLY A 152 7.87 -6.77 4.46
N GLY A 153 6.78 -6.98 3.74
CA GLY A 153 5.54 -6.20 3.88
C GLY A 153 5.80 -4.70 3.80
N LYS A 154 5.28 -3.92 4.73
CA LYS A 154 5.45 -2.45 4.73
C LYS A 154 6.87 -1.97 5.08
N LEU A 155 7.75 -2.84 5.60
CA LEU A 155 9.14 -2.47 5.87
C LEU A 155 9.89 -2.06 4.59
N VAL A 156 9.51 -2.63 3.44
CA VAL A 156 10.14 -2.32 2.13
C VAL A 156 9.93 -0.87 1.69
N LEU A 157 9.03 -0.14 2.36
CA LEU A 157 8.74 1.27 2.11
C LEU A 157 9.47 2.21 3.09
N GLN A 158 10.12 1.68 4.12
CA GLN A 158 10.66 2.46 5.24
C GLN A 158 12.17 2.69 5.07
N THR A 159 12.51 3.86 4.52
CA THR A 159 13.91 4.28 4.36
C THR A 159 14.49 4.87 5.64
N HIS A 160 13.68 5.20 6.64
CA HIS A 160 14.16 5.68 7.95
C HIS A 160 14.78 4.55 8.79
N LYS A 161 15.62 4.92 9.76
CA LYS A 161 16.19 3.99 10.74
C LYS A 161 15.21 3.76 11.89
N PHE A 162 15.05 2.51 12.30
CA PHE A 162 14.24 2.15 13.46
C PHE A 162 15.00 2.45 14.76
N PHE A 163 14.24 2.77 15.81
CA PHE A 163 14.74 3.07 17.14
C PHE A 163 14.30 1.98 18.13
N GLY A 164 15.04 1.81 19.22
CA GLY A 164 14.71 0.85 20.29
C GLY A 164 15.84 -0.16 20.53
N SER A 165 15.46 -1.40 20.80
CA SER A 165 16.40 -2.50 21.05
C SER A 165 17.01 -3.03 19.76
N GLN A 166 18.35 -3.16 19.70
CA GLN A 166 19.00 -3.78 18.55
C GLN A 166 18.62 -5.26 18.40
N LYS A 167 18.38 -5.96 19.51
CA LYS A 167 18.01 -7.37 19.52
C LYS A 167 16.59 -7.61 19.00
N ASP A 168 15.66 -6.74 19.37
CA ASP A 168 14.23 -6.99 19.15
C ASP A 168 13.70 -6.30 17.87
N VAL A 169 14.25 -5.13 17.53
CA VAL A 169 13.77 -4.32 16.39
C VAL A 169 14.89 -3.86 15.46
N TYR A 170 16.08 -4.45 15.57
CA TYR A 170 17.24 -4.11 14.75
C TYR A 170 17.52 -2.59 14.75
N ALA A 171 17.42 -1.96 15.91
CA ALA A 171 17.61 -0.52 16.06
C ALA A 171 18.91 -0.02 15.39
N GLY A 172 18.81 1.12 14.71
CA GLY A 172 19.89 1.66 13.87
C GLY A 172 19.89 1.16 12.42
N THR A 173 19.14 0.09 12.13
CA THR A 173 18.93 -0.45 10.77
C THR A 173 17.69 0.17 10.14
N ARG A 174 17.69 0.30 8.81
CA ARG A 174 16.55 0.82 8.05
C ARG A 174 15.52 -0.28 7.83
N GLY A 175 14.23 0.07 7.76
CA GLY A 175 13.17 -0.94 7.58
C GLY A 175 13.38 -1.82 6.36
N ILE A 176 13.78 -1.24 5.23
CA ILE A 176 14.08 -2.01 4.00
C ILE A 176 15.12 -3.12 4.23
N GLU A 177 16.14 -2.87 5.04
CA GLU A 177 17.19 -3.84 5.37
C GLU A 177 16.71 -4.86 6.40
N ILE A 178 15.89 -4.45 7.37
CA ILE A 178 15.25 -5.38 8.32
C ILE A 178 14.38 -6.39 7.57
N GLY A 179 13.61 -5.93 6.58
CA GLY A 179 12.79 -6.79 5.73
C GLY A 179 13.62 -7.82 4.97
N LYS A 180 14.76 -7.41 4.40
CA LYS A 180 15.71 -8.31 3.72
C LYS A 180 16.29 -9.35 4.69
N ILE A 181 16.81 -8.91 5.84
CA ILE A 181 17.40 -9.79 6.86
C ILE A 181 16.41 -10.85 7.30
N LEU A 182 15.18 -10.45 7.67
CA LEU A 182 14.16 -11.38 8.11
C LEU A 182 13.71 -12.34 7.00
N GLY A 183 13.56 -11.82 5.77
CA GLY A 183 13.23 -12.62 4.60
C GLY A 183 14.28 -13.69 4.29
N GLU A 184 15.56 -13.32 4.28
CA GLU A 184 16.69 -14.24 4.05
C GLU A 184 16.78 -15.32 5.11
N ILE A 185 16.59 -14.98 6.39
CA ILE A 185 16.56 -15.98 7.46
C ILE A 185 15.45 -16.99 7.19
N VAL A 186 14.23 -16.51 6.94
CA VAL A 186 13.06 -17.37 6.73
C VAL A 186 13.21 -18.27 5.49
N LEU A 187 13.77 -17.76 4.40
CA LEU A 187 14.01 -18.52 3.17
C LEU A 187 15.04 -19.65 3.32
N ASN A 188 15.95 -19.54 4.28
CA ASN A 188 17.00 -20.53 4.54
C ASN A 188 16.61 -21.61 5.56
N LEU A 189 15.39 -21.59 6.10
CA LEU A 189 14.91 -22.59 7.06
C LEU A 189 14.27 -23.78 6.32
N GLU A 190 14.84 -24.98 6.48
CA GLU A 190 14.36 -26.21 5.80
C GLU A 190 12.91 -26.58 6.13
N SER A 191 12.44 -26.21 7.31
CA SER A 191 11.09 -26.46 7.80
C SER A 191 10.03 -25.50 7.23
N VAL A 192 10.46 -24.46 6.51
CA VAL A 192 9.59 -23.40 6.01
C VAL A 192 9.49 -23.45 4.48
N LYS A 193 8.25 -23.39 3.99
CA LYS A 193 7.95 -23.10 2.58
C LYS A 193 7.41 -21.69 2.47
N VAL A 194 7.99 -20.89 1.59
CA VAL A 194 7.53 -19.52 1.32
C VAL A 194 6.87 -19.47 -0.05
N TRP A 195 5.64 -18.96 -0.10
CA TRP A 195 4.90 -18.72 -1.34
C TRP A 195 4.58 -17.24 -1.47
N VAL A 196 5.34 -16.57 -2.35
CA VAL A 196 5.09 -15.19 -2.79
C VAL A 196 4.16 -15.19 -4.00
N ASN A 197 3.67 -14.02 -4.43
CA ASN A 197 2.69 -13.91 -5.52
C ASN A 197 1.50 -14.87 -5.33
N SER A 198 1.08 -15.10 -4.09
CA SER A 198 0.12 -16.13 -3.75
C SER A 198 -0.98 -15.56 -2.86
N ILE A 199 -2.24 -15.74 -3.27
CA ILE A 199 -3.39 -15.10 -2.64
C ILE A 199 -4.20 -16.14 -1.88
N ILE A 200 -4.34 -15.96 -0.58
CA ILE A 200 -5.38 -16.68 0.18
C ILE A 200 -6.74 -16.11 -0.20
N LEU A 201 -7.63 -16.97 -0.68
CA LEU A 201 -8.96 -16.59 -1.15
C LEU A 201 -10.00 -16.68 -0.04
N ALA A 202 -9.97 -17.78 0.71
CA ALA A 202 -11.03 -18.11 1.64
C ALA A 202 -10.55 -19.09 2.71
N ILE A 203 -11.21 -19.03 3.86
CA ILE A 203 -11.20 -20.08 4.87
C ILE A 203 -12.57 -20.75 4.82
N PHE A 204 -12.59 -22.06 4.62
CA PHE A 204 -13.81 -22.85 4.48
C PHE A 204 -14.23 -23.47 5.82
N SER A 205 -15.52 -23.80 5.94
CA SER A 205 -16.11 -24.34 7.17
C SER A 205 -15.61 -25.73 7.56
N ASP A 206 -15.03 -26.47 6.62
CA ASP A 206 -14.39 -27.77 6.85
C ASP A 206 -12.92 -27.64 7.33
N GLY A 207 -12.43 -26.41 7.49
CA GLY A 207 -11.08 -26.09 7.97
C GLY A 207 -10.02 -26.09 6.87
N LEU A 208 -10.40 -26.20 5.59
CA LEU A 208 -9.48 -25.98 4.46
C LEU A 208 -9.34 -24.49 4.16
N VAL A 209 -8.17 -24.10 3.63
CA VAL A 209 -7.88 -22.74 3.20
C VAL A 209 -7.61 -22.73 1.71
N GLY A 210 -8.38 -21.96 0.94
CA GLY A 210 -8.21 -21.82 -0.50
C GLY A 210 -7.11 -20.82 -0.84
N ILE A 211 -6.27 -21.17 -1.81
CA ILE A 211 -5.15 -20.34 -2.27
C ILE A 211 -5.07 -20.36 -3.80
N ILE A 212 -4.71 -19.23 -4.40
CA ILE A 212 -4.11 -19.18 -5.75
C ILE A 212 -2.61 -19.02 -5.56
N LYS A 213 -1.86 -20.07 -5.87
CA LYS A 213 -0.40 -20.12 -5.74
C LYS A 213 0.25 -19.61 -7.04
N ASP A 214 1.24 -18.74 -6.89
CA ASP A 214 1.99 -18.11 -8.00
C ASP A 214 1.09 -17.41 -9.04
N MET A 215 -0.12 -16.99 -8.64
CA MET A 215 -1.18 -16.45 -9.52
C MET A 215 -1.69 -17.40 -10.61
N GLU A 216 -1.37 -18.69 -10.55
CA GLU A 216 -1.66 -19.67 -11.62
C GLU A 216 -2.43 -20.90 -11.12
N GLU A 217 -2.08 -21.42 -9.94
CA GLU A 217 -2.58 -22.72 -9.47
C GLU A 217 -3.54 -22.56 -8.30
N TYR A 218 -4.79 -23.00 -8.45
CA TYR A 218 -5.69 -23.13 -7.31
C TYR A 218 -5.38 -24.40 -6.50
N ALA A 219 -5.21 -24.25 -5.19
CA ALA A 219 -4.98 -25.35 -4.27
C ALA A 219 -5.73 -25.14 -2.94
N LEU A 220 -5.78 -26.20 -2.14
CA LEU A 220 -6.32 -26.18 -0.78
C LEU A 220 -5.20 -26.47 0.22
N ILE A 221 -5.18 -25.76 1.34
CA ILE A 221 -4.24 -25.98 2.43
C ILE A 221 -5.00 -26.53 3.64
N LYS A 222 -4.53 -27.66 4.16
CA LYS A 222 -4.95 -28.20 5.45
C LYS A 222 -3.87 -27.90 6.49
N THR A 223 -4.23 -27.14 7.52
CA THR A 223 -3.31 -26.72 8.59
C THR A 223 -3.83 -27.08 9.99
N LYS A 224 -2.92 -27.27 10.96
CA LYS A 224 -3.29 -27.47 12.38
C LYS A 224 -3.49 -26.12 13.08
N TYR A 225 -2.71 -25.12 12.71
CA TYR A 225 -2.71 -23.78 13.30
C TYR A 225 -2.64 -22.70 12.21
N LEU A 226 -3.29 -21.57 12.47
CA LEU A 226 -3.31 -20.39 11.60
C LEU A 226 -2.72 -19.18 12.33
N LEU A 227 -1.87 -18.43 11.64
CA LEU A 227 -1.45 -17.10 12.07
C LEU A 227 -1.81 -16.09 11.00
N ILE A 228 -2.66 -15.13 11.36
CA ILE A 228 -3.08 -14.02 10.51
C ILE A 228 -2.16 -12.83 10.77
N ALA A 229 -1.31 -12.50 9.81
CA ALA A 229 -0.34 -11.41 9.85
C ALA A 229 -0.48 -10.52 8.59
N THR A 230 -1.71 -10.35 8.12
CA THR A 230 -2.14 -9.67 6.89
C THR A 230 -2.03 -8.14 6.95
N GLY A 231 -1.62 -7.59 8.10
CA GLY A 231 -1.42 -6.17 8.32
C GLY A 231 -2.73 -5.37 8.33
N ALA A 232 -2.65 -4.12 7.90
CA ALA A 232 -3.76 -3.18 7.88
C ALA A 232 -3.81 -2.35 6.59
N ARG A 233 -4.98 -1.76 6.31
CA ARG A 233 -5.23 -0.83 5.20
C ARG A 233 -5.40 0.59 5.73
N GLU A 234 -5.07 1.58 4.91
CA GLU A 234 -5.21 2.99 5.30
C GLU A 234 -6.67 3.40 5.42
N LYS A 235 -7.00 4.15 6.48
CA LYS A 235 -8.30 4.77 6.65
C LYS A 235 -8.50 5.87 5.61
N MET A 236 -9.74 5.98 5.13
CA MET A 236 -10.18 7.10 4.32
C MET A 236 -10.77 8.19 5.23
N LEU A 237 -10.48 9.45 4.91
CA LEU A 237 -11.14 10.59 5.54
C LEU A 237 -12.24 11.11 4.60
N ILE A 238 -13.44 11.37 5.14
CA ILE A 238 -14.58 11.86 4.36
C ILE A 238 -14.65 13.38 4.46
N PHE A 239 -14.49 14.05 3.32
CA PHE A 239 -14.61 15.50 3.17
C PHE A 239 -14.83 15.84 1.68
N PRO A 240 -15.38 17.02 1.35
CA PRO A 240 -15.51 17.47 -0.03
C PRO A 240 -14.19 17.37 -0.83
N GLY A 241 -14.23 16.68 -1.97
CA GLY A 241 -13.07 16.48 -2.85
C GLY A 241 -12.12 15.35 -2.46
N ASN A 242 -12.46 14.53 -1.45
CA ASN A 242 -11.60 13.45 -0.95
C ASN A 242 -11.35 12.29 -1.95
N THR A 243 -12.01 12.29 -3.12
CA THR A 243 -11.79 11.33 -4.20
C THR A 243 -11.01 11.91 -5.39
N LEU A 244 -10.61 13.19 -5.33
CA LEU A 244 -9.85 13.82 -6.41
C LEU A 244 -8.52 13.10 -6.61
N PRO A 245 -8.11 12.81 -7.87
CA PRO A 245 -6.75 12.40 -8.17
C PRO A 245 -5.73 13.38 -7.59
N GLY A 246 -4.77 12.86 -6.82
CA GLY A 246 -3.89 13.64 -5.97
C GLY A 246 -4.22 13.51 -4.47
N VAL A 247 -5.42 13.03 -4.10
CA VAL A 247 -5.76 12.69 -2.72
C VAL A 247 -5.61 11.18 -2.51
N TYR A 248 -4.59 10.75 -1.77
CA TYR A 248 -4.33 9.33 -1.54
C TYR A 248 -3.59 9.06 -0.24
N GLY A 249 -3.52 7.79 0.15
CA GLY A 249 -2.85 7.36 1.37
C GLY A 249 -1.35 7.66 1.35
N ALA A 250 -0.79 7.95 2.53
CA ALA A 250 0.64 8.13 2.71
C ALA A 250 1.44 6.85 2.34
N GLY A 251 0.86 5.66 2.55
CA GLY A 251 1.42 4.39 2.11
C GLY A 251 1.49 4.26 0.58
N ALA A 252 0.49 4.78 -0.13
CA ALA A 252 0.53 4.84 -1.59
C ALA A 252 1.65 5.75 -2.09
N PHE A 253 1.81 6.92 -1.47
CA PHE A 253 2.92 7.82 -1.74
C PHE A 253 4.28 7.17 -1.50
N GLN A 254 4.46 6.53 -0.34
CA GLN A 254 5.70 5.81 -0.02
C GLN A 254 5.98 4.68 -1.00
N THR A 255 4.94 4.02 -1.51
CA THR A 255 5.05 2.98 -2.55
C THR A 255 5.64 3.56 -3.84
N LEU A 256 5.08 4.65 -4.35
CA LEU A 256 5.57 5.30 -5.56
C LEU A 256 7.03 5.74 -5.41
N ILE A 257 7.35 6.40 -4.29
CA ILE A 257 8.63 7.09 -4.16
C ILE A 257 9.77 6.18 -3.70
N ASN A 258 9.51 5.24 -2.78
CA ASN A 258 10.55 4.40 -2.19
C ASN A 258 10.64 3.03 -2.87
N ARG A 259 9.51 2.42 -3.29
CA ARG A 259 9.54 1.11 -3.96
C ARG A 259 9.70 1.26 -5.46
N ASP A 260 8.90 2.15 -6.06
CA ASP A 260 8.82 2.27 -7.51
C ASP A 260 9.76 3.33 -8.08
N LEU A 261 10.36 4.16 -7.21
CA LEU A 261 11.29 5.22 -7.54
C LEU A 261 10.70 6.25 -8.52
N VAL A 262 9.42 6.56 -8.37
CA VAL A 262 8.71 7.58 -9.15
C VAL A 262 8.40 8.77 -8.27
N LYS A 263 8.92 9.95 -8.66
CA LYS A 263 8.54 11.22 -8.03
C LYS A 263 7.11 11.55 -8.47
N ALA A 264 6.16 11.38 -7.55
CA ALA A 264 4.72 11.41 -7.81
C ALA A 264 4.03 12.75 -7.50
N ALA A 265 4.78 13.73 -6.99
CA ALA A 265 4.26 15.04 -6.56
C ALA A 265 5.34 16.11 -6.63
N GLU A 266 4.95 17.37 -6.75
CA GLU A 266 5.84 18.53 -6.57
C GLU A 266 5.56 19.25 -5.25
N ARG A 267 4.28 19.33 -4.85
CA ARG A 267 3.84 20.01 -3.62
C ARG A 267 2.81 19.16 -2.87
N ILE A 268 3.18 18.66 -1.70
CA ILE A 268 2.27 17.85 -0.87
C ILE A 268 1.77 18.61 0.35
N PHE A 269 0.49 18.40 0.68
CA PHE A 269 -0.08 18.68 2.00
C PHE A 269 -0.37 17.35 2.71
N ILE A 270 -0.31 17.31 4.04
CA ILE A 270 -0.49 16.07 4.82
C ILE A 270 -1.59 16.27 5.86
N VAL A 271 -2.51 15.31 5.97
CA VAL A 271 -3.46 15.22 7.09
C VAL A 271 -3.15 14.01 7.96
N GLY A 272 -2.89 14.28 9.25
CA GLY A 272 -2.48 13.30 10.25
C GLY A 272 -1.05 13.51 10.73
N GLY A 273 -0.88 13.80 12.02
CA GLY A 273 0.40 13.97 12.72
C GLY A 273 0.89 12.70 13.41
N GLY A 274 0.41 11.53 13.01
CA GLY A 274 0.95 10.23 13.42
C GLY A 274 2.29 9.91 12.75
N ASN A 275 2.92 8.79 13.14
CA ASN A 275 4.20 8.35 12.57
C ASN A 275 4.17 8.28 11.04
N VAL A 276 3.10 7.71 10.47
CA VAL A 276 2.93 7.57 9.01
C VAL A 276 3.01 8.93 8.31
N GLY A 277 2.24 9.92 8.76
CA GLY A 277 2.21 11.26 8.15
C GLY A 277 3.55 12.00 8.30
N LEU A 278 4.13 11.98 9.49
CA LEU A 278 5.42 12.64 9.76
C LEU A 278 6.57 12.02 8.94
N ILE A 279 6.63 10.68 8.86
CA ILE A 279 7.65 9.96 8.10
C ILE A 279 7.44 10.16 6.59
N ALA A 280 6.20 10.15 6.09
CA ALA A 280 5.91 10.44 4.69
C ALA A 280 6.34 11.85 4.29
N GLY A 281 6.10 12.86 5.14
CA GLY A 281 6.61 14.21 4.93
C GLY A 281 8.14 14.25 4.84
N TYR A 282 8.84 13.48 5.67
CA TYR A 282 10.29 13.41 5.63
C TYR A 282 10.80 12.74 4.34
N HIS A 283 10.17 11.64 3.91
CA HIS A 283 10.50 11.00 2.63
C HIS A 283 10.27 11.95 1.44
N ALA A 284 9.20 12.74 1.47
CA ALA A 284 8.93 13.73 0.42
C ALA A 284 10.07 14.76 0.30
N ILE A 285 10.54 15.32 1.42
CA ILE A 285 11.65 16.28 1.42
C ILE A 285 12.94 15.63 0.91
N GLN A 286 13.21 14.37 1.30
CA GLN A 286 14.39 13.64 0.82
C GLN A 286 14.39 13.43 -0.70
N ALA A 287 13.20 13.34 -1.30
CA ALA A 287 13.02 13.23 -2.73
C ALA A 287 12.85 14.60 -3.44
N GLY A 288 13.14 15.71 -2.75
CA GLY A 288 13.06 17.06 -3.32
C GLY A 288 11.63 17.57 -3.53
N ILE A 289 10.63 16.96 -2.88
CA ILE A 289 9.23 17.37 -2.95
C ILE A 289 8.93 18.38 -1.84
N LYS A 290 8.22 19.46 -2.17
CA LYS A 290 7.88 20.50 -1.21
C LYS A 290 6.70 20.05 -0.34
N VAL A 291 6.91 19.95 0.97
CA VAL A 291 5.83 19.76 1.95
C VAL A 291 5.30 21.13 2.35
N VAL A 292 4.11 21.50 1.87
CA VAL A 292 3.53 22.83 2.08
C VAL A 292 2.85 22.99 3.44
N GLY A 293 2.52 21.89 4.10
CA GLY A 293 2.00 21.89 5.47
C GLY A 293 1.50 20.52 5.91
N LEU A 294 1.27 20.40 7.22
CA LEU A 294 0.67 19.24 7.86
C LEU A 294 -0.38 19.71 8.87
N VAL A 295 -1.53 19.01 8.93
CA VAL A 295 -2.53 19.20 9.99
C VAL A 295 -2.62 17.97 10.89
N GLU A 296 -2.86 18.22 12.17
CA GLU A 296 -3.18 17.23 13.19
C GLU A 296 -4.45 17.71 13.91
N ALA A 297 -5.44 16.83 14.00
CA ALA A 297 -6.72 17.16 14.61
C ALA A 297 -6.59 17.31 16.14
N LEU A 298 -5.66 16.60 16.76
CA LEU A 298 -5.36 16.69 18.18
C LEU A 298 -4.50 17.93 18.52
N PRO A 299 -4.43 18.33 19.80
CA PRO A 299 -3.58 19.44 20.25
C PRO A 299 -2.07 19.23 20.03
N LYS A 300 -1.65 18.00 19.78
CA LYS A 300 -0.26 17.59 19.53
C LYS A 300 -0.21 16.44 18.54
N CYS A 301 0.89 16.33 17.80
CA CYS A 301 1.17 15.17 16.96
C CYS A 301 1.25 13.89 17.81
N GLY A 302 0.65 12.81 17.31
CA GLY A 302 0.69 11.49 17.95
C GLY A 302 1.95 10.69 17.62
N GLY A 303 2.65 11.02 16.53
CA GLY A 303 3.90 10.37 16.14
C GLY A 303 5.09 10.75 17.02
N TYR A 304 6.22 10.09 16.81
CA TYR A 304 7.43 10.37 17.58
C TYR A 304 7.93 11.79 17.34
N LYS A 305 8.23 12.48 18.44
CA LYS A 305 8.73 13.85 18.44
C LYS A 305 9.94 14.07 17.52
N VAL A 306 10.82 13.07 17.39
CA VAL A 306 11.99 13.15 16.49
C VAL A 306 11.61 13.31 15.02
N HIS A 307 10.47 12.80 14.57
CA HIS A 307 9.99 12.98 13.20
C HIS A 307 9.31 14.35 13.04
N GLU A 308 8.55 14.77 14.04
CA GLU A 308 7.91 16.09 14.08
C GLU A 308 8.96 17.23 14.04
N ASP A 309 9.97 17.15 14.92
CA ASP A 309 11.03 18.15 15.04
C ASP A 309 11.82 18.28 13.73
N LYS A 310 12.07 17.16 13.03
CA LYS A 310 12.72 17.18 11.71
C LYS A 310 11.94 17.98 10.68
N LEU A 311 10.61 17.79 10.60
CA LEU A 311 9.77 18.54 9.67
C LEU A 311 9.77 20.03 10.00
N LYS A 312 9.65 20.39 11.29
CA LYS A 312 9.71 21.78 11.75
C LYS A 312 11.05 22.45 11.43
N MET A 313 12.16 21.76 11.69
CA MET A 313 13.51 22.26 11.37
C MET A 313 13.71 22.49 9.87
N LEU A 314 13.05 21.69 9.03
CA LEU A 314 13.06 21.82 7.57
C LEU A 314 12.01 22.82 7.05
N GLY A 315 11.36 23.57 7.94
CA GLY A 315 10.46 24.67 7.59
C GLY A 315 9.02 24.25 7.26
N VAL A 316 8.62 23.02 7.56
CA VAL A 316 7.24 22.56 7.33
C VAL A 316 6.32 23.12 8.42
N PRO A 317 5.28 23.89 8.08
CA PRO A 317 4.31 24.33 9.06
C PRO A 317 3.41 23.17 9.51
N ILE A 318 3.28 22.99 10.82
CA ILE A 318 2.42 21.98 11.44
C ILE A 318 1.32 22.69 12.22
N TYR A 319 0.07 22.42 11.87
CA TYR A 319 -1.12 22.99 12.49
C TYR A 319 -1.83 21.92 13.34
N THR A 320 -1.76 22.04 14.66
CA THR A 320 -2.50 21.19 15.60
C THR A 320 -3.87 21.78 15.90
N ASN A 321 -4.83 20.96 16.36
CA ASN A 321 -6.25 21.33 16.41
C ASN A 321 -6.76 21.81 15.05
N HIS A 322 -6.33 21.20 13.95
CA HIS A 322 -6.81 21.55 12.61
C HIS A 322 -7.16 20.28 11.83
N THR A 323 -8.11 20.40 10.91
CA THR A 323 -8.45 19.34 9.95
C THR A 323 -8.56 19.90 8.54
N VAL A 324 -8.60 19.00 7.57
CA VAL A 324 -8.95 19.34 6.19
C VAL A 324 -10.46 19.55 6.10
N ILE A 325 -10.86 20.68 5.50
CA ILE A 325 -12.25 21.01 5.17
C ILE A 325 -12.58 20.53 3.76
N SER A 326 -11.71 20.80 2.79
CA SER A 326 -11.92 20.42 1.39
C SER A 326 -10.61 20.23 0.64
N ALA A 327 -10.66 19.32 -0.34
CA ALA A 327 -9.72 19.28 -1.46
C ALA A 327 -10.39 19.94 -2.66
N ASN A 328 -9.67 20.84 -3.33
CA ASN A 328 -10.23 21.68 -4.37
C ASN A 328 -9.51 21.42 -5.70
N GLY A 329 -10.28 21.27 -6.77
CA GLY A 329 -9.81 21.05 -8.13
C GLY A 329 -10.92 20.45 -9.01
N GLN A 330 -10.77 20.53 -10.33
CA GLN A 330 -11.77 19.98 -11.26
C GLN A 330 -11.46 18.53 -11.67
N ASN A 331 -10.26 18.29 -12.20
CA ASN A 331 -9.82 16.98 -12.69
C ASN A 331 -8.83 16.30 -11.74
N GLU A 332 -8.04 17.10 -11.04
CA GLU A 332 -7.04 16.69 -10.07
C GLU A 332 -6.93 17.75 -8.98
N LEU A 333 -6.24 17.43 -7.90
CA LEU A 333 -6.04 18.34 -6.78
C LEU A 333 -5.18 19.55 -7.16
N GLU A 334 -5.67 20.74 -6.85
CA GLU A 334 -4.96 22.01 -7.06
C GLU A 334 -4.67 22.74 -5.74
N SER A 335 -5.54 22.56 -4.73
CA SER A 335 -5.34 23.11 -3.40
C SER A 335 -6.12 22.34 -2.32
N VAL A 336 -5.73 22.58 -1.06
CA VAL A 336 -6.42 22.05 0.12
C VAL A 336 -6.79 23.21 1.04
N THR A 337 -8.00 23.18 1.56
CA THR A 337 -8.48 24.12 2.59
C THR A 337 -8.54 23.40 3.93
N ILE A 338 -7.94 24.01 4.95
CA ILE A 338 -7.94 23.53 6.34
C ILE A 338 -8.71 24.51 7.22
N GLY A 339 -9.11 24.06 8.41
CA GLY A 339 -9.64 24.94 9.44
C GLY A 339 -9.32 24.44 10.84
N LYS A 340 -9.39 25.37 11.79
CA LYS A 340 -9.17 25.09 13.20
C LYS A 340 -10.39 24.39 13.80
N LEU A 341 -10.14 23.38 14.61
CA LEU A 341 -11.15 22.65 15.36
C LEU A 341 -11.38 23.33 16.71
N THR A 342 -12.65 23.45 17.07
CA THR A 342 -13.12 23.78 18.43
C THR A 342 -13.05 22.53 19.32
N ASP A 343 -13.18 22.71 20.64
CA ASP A 343 -13.22 21.59 21.59
C ASP A 343 -14.39 20.61 21.33
N SER A 344 -15.42 21.05 20.60
CA SER A 344 -16.56 20.23 20.16
C SER A 344 -16.36 19.61 18.77
N TRP A 345 -15.13 19.59 18.23
CA TRP A 345 -14.77 19.02 16.92
C TRP A 345 -15.46 19.65 15.71
N ASN A 346 -15.99 20.86 15.87
CA ASN A 346 -16.50 21.67 14.76
C ASN A 346 -15.40 22.60 14.24
N VAL A 347 -15.44 22.90 12.94
CA VAL A 347 -14.57 23.91 12.33
C VAL A 347 -14.97 25.31 12.84
N GLU A 348 -14.00 26.05 13.36
CA GLU A 348 -14.15 27.45 13.79
C GLU A 348 -14.33 28.35 12.54
N PRO A 349 -15.48 29.03 12.37
CA PRO A 349 -15.72 29.86 11.18
C PRO A 349 -14.69 30.99 11.06
N GLY A 350 -14.18 31.25 9.86
CA GLY A 350 -13.17 32.28 9.61
C GLY A 350 -11.73 31.83 9.90
N SER A 351 -11.53 30.60 10.37
CA SER A 351 -10.19 30.02 10.59
C SER A 351 -9.59 29.38 9.33
N GLU A 352 -10.29 29.44 8.20
CA GLU A 352 -9.94 28.71 7.00
C GLU A 352 -8.63 29.20 6.39
N LYS A 353 -7.80 28.25 5.95
CA LYS A 353 -6.55 28.53 5.22
C LYS A 353 -6.44 27.61 4.03
N THR A 354 -6.10 28.17 2.88
CA THR A 354 -5.96 27.42 1.63
C THR A 354 -4.51 27.37 1.17
N PHE A 355 -4.06 26.16 0.81
CA PHE A 355 -2.69 25.89 0.38
C PHE A 355 -2.70 25.26 -1.01
N ALA A 356 -2.03 25.89 -1.97
CA ALA A 356 -1.81 25.28 -3.28
C ALA A 356 -0.90 24.04 -3.14
N CYS A 357 -1.38 22.91 -3.63
CA CYS A 357 -0.68 21.62 -3.62
C CYS A 357 -1.29 20.70 -4.67
N ASP A 358 -0.48 19.81 -5.22
CA ASP A 358 -0.90 18.84 -6.25
C ASP A 358 -1.22 17.46 -5.66
N THR A 359 -0.95 17.30 -4.36
CA THR A 359 -1.12 16.05 -3.62
C THR A 359 -1.51 16.32 -2.16
N LEU A 360 -2.49 15.56 -1.66
CA LEU A 360 -2.90 15.50 -0.26
C LEU A 360 -2.72 14.07 0.25
N LEU A 361 -1.83 13.90 1.23
CA LEU A 361 -1.61 12.60 1.85
C LEU A 361 -2.56 12.39 3.02
N ILE A 362 -3.34 11.30 2.97
CA ILE A 362 -4.21 10.86 4.05
C ILE A 362 -3.42 9.92 4.98
N ALA A 363 -3.20 10.32 6.23
CA ALA A 363 -2.46 9.58 7.24
C ALA A 363 -3.20 9.55 8.60
N VAL A 364 -4.50 9.23 8.57
CA VAL A 364 -5.42 9.35 9.72
C VAL A 364 -5.69 8.02 10.45
N GLY A 365 -4.77 7.06 10.32
CA GLY A 365 -4.86 5.74 10.94
C GLY A 365 -5.10 4.60 9.95
N LEU A 366 -5.20 3.39 10.49
CA LEU A 366 -5.32 2.15 9.74
C LEU A 366 -6.56 1.36 10.20
N ASP A 367 -7.11 0.54 9.31
CA ASP A 367 -8.09 -0.51 9.61
C ASP A 367 -7.40 -1.87 9.45
N PRO A 368 -7.45 -2.75 10.46
CA PRO A 368 -6.92 -4.11 10.35
C PRO A 368 -7.51 -4.88 9.17
N VAL A 369 -6.68 -5.73 8.56
CA VAL A 369 -7.11 -6.73 7.59
C VAL A 369 -7.12 -8.07 8.33
N ASP A 370 -8.19 -8.36 9.07
CA ASP A 370 -8.31 -9.51 9.97
C ASP A 370 -9.52 -10.40 9.65
N GLU A 371 -10.10 -10.25 8.45
CA GLU A 371 -11.31 -10.96 8.04
C GLU A 371 -11.13 -12.50 8.10
N PHE A 372 -9.92 -12.97 7.79
CA PHE A 372 -9.55 -14.38 7.92
C PHE A 372 -9.48 -14.85 9.39
N TYR A 373 -9.06 -14.00 10.32
CA TYR A 373 -9.05 -14.34 11.75
C TYR A 373 -10.47 -14.58 12.25
N HIS A 374 -11.40 -13.68 11.90
CA HIS A 374 -12.81 -13.83 12.26
C HIS A 374 -13.45 -15.07 11.66
N LYS A 375 -13.17 -15.38 10.38
CA LYS A 375 -13.69 -16.60 9.73
C LYS A 375 -13.13 -17.88 10.34
N ALA A 376 -11.83 -17.95 10.61
CA ALA A 376 -11.22 -19.09 11.26
C ALA A 376 -11.79 -19.33 12.68
N ARG A 377 -12.02 -18.26 13.44
CA ARG A 377 -12.70 -18.32 14.76
C ARG A 377 -14.12 -18.86 14.64
N GLN A 378 -14.89 -18.39 13.65
CA GLN A 378 -16.25 -18.86 13.38
C GLN A 378 -16.29 -20.38 13.12
N PHE A 379 -15.26 -20.93 12.49
CA PHE A 379 -15.14 -22.36 12.18
C PHE A 379 -14.36 -23.16 13.22
N ASN A 380 -14.16 -22.61 14.43
CA ASN A 380 -13.45 -23.26 15.54
C ASN A 380 -12.03 -23.74 15.21
N MET A 381 -11.36 -23.07 14.27
CA MET A 381 -9.96 -23.33 13.96
C MET A 381 -9.05 -22.73 15.04
N LYS A 382 -7.87 -23.33 15.21
CA LYS A 382 -6.84 -22.79 16.11
C LYS A 382 -6.11 -21.65 15.39
N VAL A 383 -6.49 -20.41 15.71
CA VAL A 383 -6.04 -19.22 15.00
C VAL A 383 -5.55 -18.12 15.95
N TRP A 384 -4.50 -17.42 15.55
CA TRP A 384 -3.98 -16.20 16.18
C TRP A 384 -3.89 -15.08 15.14
N VAL A 385 -3.80 -13.85 15.62
CA VAL A 385 -3.59 -12.64 14.83
C VAL A 385 -2.40 -11.87 15.41
N ALA A 386 -1.59 -11.23 14.56
CA ALA A 386 -0.41 -10.48 14.97
C ALA A 386 -0.10 -9.28 14.07
N GLY A 387 0.63 -8.31 14.62
CA GLY A 387 0.99 -7.06 13.93
C GLY A 387 -0.22 -6.15 13.73
N ASP A 388 -0.18 -5.31 12.70
CA ASP A 388 -1.25 -4.33 12.41
C ASP A 388 -2.61 -4.99 12.13
N ALA A 389 -2.66 -6.31 11.88
CA ALA A 389 -3.93 -7.04 11.79
C ALA A 389 -4.64 -7.19 13.15
N GLN A 390 -4.00 -6.86 14.26
CA GLN A 390 -4.57 -6.96 15.62
C GLN A 390 -4.99 -5.59 16.21
N GLU A 391 -4.59 -4.48 15.58
CA GLU A 391 -4.67 -3.13 16.17
C GLU A 391 -6.08 -2.52 16.29
#